data_AF-A0A0S4LQH9-F1
#
_entry.id   AF-A0A0S4LQH9-F1
#
_cell.length_a   1.000
_cell.length_b   1.000
_cell.length_c   1.000
_cell.angle_alpha   90.00
_cell.angle_beta   90.00
_cell.angle_gamma   90.00
#
_symmetry.space_group_name_H-M   'P 1'
#
loop_
_entity.id
_entity.type
_entity.pdbx_description
1 polymer ?
#
loop_
_entity_poly.entity_id
_entity_poly.type
_entity_poly.pdbx_seq_one_letter_code
_entity_poly.pdbx_strand_id
1 'polypeptide(L)' 'MLRKEDFMMIQALAQRGLYLCDIATQVGVHPRTVRRALARGGAPAPRSSRH' A
#
# COMPACT_ATOMS: atom_id res chain seq x y z
N MET A 1 7.94 -1.50 6.91
CA MET A 1 8.05 -1.50 5.44
C MET A 1 6.84 -2.26 4.90
N LEU A 2 6.09 -1.71 3.95
CA LEU A 2 4.90 -2.35 3.39
C LEU A 2 5.31 -3.61 2.62
N ARG A 3 4.74 -4.78 2.93
CA ARG A 3 5.04 -6.02 2.18
C ARG A 3 4.33 -6.02 0.83
N LYS A 4 4.79 -6.88 -0.09
CA LYS A 4 4.15 -7.06 -1.40
C LYS A 4 2.70 -7.55 -1.25
N GLU A 5 2.44 -8.37 -0.24
CA GLU A 5 1.11 -8.88 0.10
C GLU A 5 0.16 -7.77 0.54
N ASP A 6 0.60 -6.92 1.48
CA ASP A 6 -0.18 -5.74 1.92
C ASP A 6 -0.49 -4.80 0.75
N PHE A 7 0.48 -4.62 -0.16
CA PHE A 7 0.28 -3.81 -1.36
C PHE A 7 -0.81 -4.38 -2.28
N MET A 8 -0.80 -5.69 -2.53
CA MET A 8 -1.84 -6.33 -3.34
C MET A 8 -3.22 -6.23 -2.67
N MET A 9 -3.28 -6.38 -1.35
CA MET A 9 -4.51 -6.20 -0.57
C MET A 9 -5.05 -4.77 -0.71
N ILE A 10 -4.18 -3.76 -0.52
CA ILE A 10 -4.53 -2.35 -0.71
C ILE A 10 -5.07 -2.11 -2.12
N GLN A 11 -4.42 -2.64 -3.15
CA GLN A 11 -4.79 -2.43 -4.54
C GLN A 11 -6.12 -3.11 -4.89
N ALA A 12 -6.38 -4.31 -4.37
CA ALA A 12 -7.65 -5.02 -4.55
C ALA A 12 -8.81 -4.30 -3.86
N LEU A 13 -8.60 -3.83 -2.62
CA LEU A 13 -9.63 -3.12 -1.86
C LEU A 13 -9.93 -1.73 -2.46
N ALA A 14 -8.91 -1.02 -2.94
CA ALA A 14 -9.10 0.26 -3.63
C ALA A 14 -9.86 0.09 -4.97
N GLN A 15 -9.60 -0.99 -5.72
CA GLN A 15 -10.35 -1.30 -6.95
C GLN A 15 -11.83 -1.63 -6.67
N ARG A 16 -12.13 -2.19 -5.49
CA ARG A 16 -13.50 -2.40 -5.03
C ARG A 16 -14.20 -1.11 -4.58
N GLY A 17 -13.50 0.03 -4.56
CA GLY A 17 -14.05 1.33 -4.18
C GLY A 17 -14.10 1.58 -2.67
N LEU A 18 -13.37 0.81 -1.85
CA LEU A 18 -13.31 1.08 -0.41
C LEU A 18 -12.55 2.37 -0.10
N TYR A 19 -12.94 3.03 1.00
CA TYR A 19 -12.24 4.21 1.48
C TYR A 19 -10.85 3.88 2.01
N LEU A 20 -9.90 4.78 1.76
CA LEU A 20 -8.49 4.61 2.16
C LEU A 20 -8.31 4.44 3.68
N CYS A 21 -9.18 5.06 4.48
CA CYS A 21 -9.16 4.96 5.94
C CYS A 21 -9.55 3.55 6.43
N ASP A 22 -10.51 2.91 5.75
CA ASP A 22 -10.96 1.57 6.10
C ASP A 22 -9.93 0.53 5.68
N ILE A 23 -9.36 0.71 4.48
CA ILE A 23 -8.24 -0.12 3.97
C ILE A 23 -7.04 -0.04 4.93
N ALA A 24 -6.72 1.17 5.39
CA ALA A 24 -5.66 1.41 6.36
C ALA A 24 -5.89 0.64 7.67
N THR A 25 -7.13 0.68 8.17
CA THR A 25 -7.51 -0.04 9.40
C THR A 25 -7.45 -1.55 9.20
N GLN A 26 -7.94 -2.08 8.07
CA GLN A 26 -7.91 -3.52 7.77
C GLN A 26 -6.49 -4.06 7.61
N VAL A 27 -5.61 -3.31 6.96
CA VAL A 27 -4.23 -3.71 6.68
C VAL A 27 -3.29 -3.35 7.85
N GLY A 28 -3.77 -2.57 8.83
CA GLY A 28 -2.97 -2.13 9.98
C GLY A 28 -1.87 -1.12 9.62
N VAL A 29 -2.09 -0.30 8.60
CA VAL A 29 -1.13 0.71 8.14
C VAL A 29 -1.72 2.11 8.16
N HIS A 30 -0.88 3.13 8.22
CA HIS A 30 -1.35 4.51 8.19
C HIS A 30 -2.01 4.85 6.82
N PRO A 31 -3.12 5.63 6.77
CA PRO A 31 -3.79 6.02 5.52
C PRO A 31 -2.86 6.70 4.50
N ARG A 32 -1.90 7.48 5.01
CA ARG A 32 -0.84 8.10 4.19
C ARG A 32 0.03 7.07 3.46
N THR A 33 0.23 5.88 4.04
CA THR A 33 0.93 4.76 3.40
C THR A 33 0.10 4.16 2.27
N VAL A 34 -1.21 3.95 2.48
CA VAL A 34 -2.14 3.48 1.44
C VAL A 34 -2.12 4.45 0.26
N ARG A 35 -2.24 5.75 0.53
CA ARG A 35 -2.20 6.79 -0.51
C ARG A 35 -0.87 6.79 -1.28
N ARG A 36 0.27 6.65 -0.58
CA ARG A 36 1.61 6.53 -1.19
C ARG A 36 1.82 5.20 -1.93
N ALA A 37 1.12 4.14 -1.57
CA ALA A 37 1.18 2.86 -2.24
C ALA A 37 0.44 2.94 -3.57
N LEU A 38 -0.81 3.42 -3.55
CA LEU A 38 -1.61 3.63 -4.75
C LEU A 38 -0.95 4.61 -5.73
N ALA A 39 -0.44 5.75 -5.24
CA ALA A 39 0.25 6.73 -6.07
C ALA A 39 1.56 6.20 -6.70
N ARG A 40 2.22 5.22 -6.06
CA ARG A 40 3.42 4.58 -6.63
C ARG A 40 3.10 3.58 -7.73
N GLY A 41 1.87 3.06 -7.77
CA GLY A 41 1.47 1.99 -8.70
C GLY A 41 2.18 0.66 -8.49
N GLY A 42 2.99 0.50 -7.43
CA GLY A 42 3.79 -0.69 -7.19
C GLY A 42 4.28 -0.82 -5.75
N ALA A 43 4.56 -2.07 -5.36
CA ALA A 43 5.16 -2.38 -4.06
C ALA A 43 6.51 -1.64 -3.90
N PRO A 44 6.88 -1.21 -2.68
CA PRO A 44 8.18 -0.59 -2.45
C PRO A 44 9.30 -1.51 -2.94
N ALA A 45 10.07 -1.04 -3.93
CA ALA A 45 11.31 -1.69 -4.29
C ALA A 45 12.22 -1.70 -3.06
N PRO A 46 12.89 -2.82 -2.75
CA PRO A 46 13.99 -2.80 -1.78
C PRO A 46 14.98 -1.73 -2.27
N ARG A 47 15.42 -0.85 -1.38
CA ARG A 47 16.50 0.08 -1.71
C ARG A 47 17.67 -0.78 -2.17
N SER A 48 17.94 -0.78 -3.48
CA SER A 48 19.23 -1.23 -3.99
C SER A 48 20.25 -0.37 -3.24
N SER A 49 21.11 -1.03 -2.46
CA SER A 49 22.27 -0.40 -1.86
C SER A 49 22.98 0.37 -2.98
N ARG A 50 22.93 1.71 -2.89
CA ARG A 50 23.80 2.57 -3.68
C ARG A 50 25.21 2.15 -3.30
N HIS A 51 25.88 1.50 -4.23
CA HIS A 51 27.26 1.04 -4.10
C HIS A 51 28.22 2.15 -4.50
#